data_AF-A0A922FP53-F1
#
_entry.id   AF-A0A922FP53-F1
#
_cell.length_a   1.000
_cell.length_b   1.000
_cell.length_c   1.000
_cell.angle_alpha   90.00
_cell.angle_beta   90.00
_cell.angle_gamma   90.00
#
_symmetry.space_group_name_H-M   'P 1'
#
loop_
_entity.id
_entity.type
_entity.pdbx_description
1 polymer ?
#
loop_
_entity_poly.entity_id
_entity_poly.type
_entity_poly.pdbx_seq_one_letter_code
_entity_poly.pdbx_strand_id
1 'polypeptide(L)'
;MGNRAGLMIWCLIALVLALDLKATTAETFIVGDGIEWDIPPLGSIAYRTWARSKDFELGDTIVFNWTGTHDVAEVTRENYDSCTGTDAIDLRQTSPANFTLTTNSTRYFICTISNHCDLGQKVTINMGDQWSSASSLAVGALSAVLSTIAISFLTFF
;
A
#
# COMPACT_ATOMS: atom_id res chain seq x y z
N MET A 1 9.03 7.04 49.73
CA MET A 1 9.53 7.77 48.54
C MET A 1 8.96 7.18 47.23
N GLY A 2 7.63 6.95 47.16
CA GLY A 2 7.01 6.14 46.09
C GLY A 2 6.31 6.90 44.95
N ASN A 3 6.33 8.23 44.93
CA ASN A 3 5.45 8.99 44.02
C ASN A 3 6.16 9.66 42.83
N ARG A 4 7.49 9.73 42.83
CA ARG A 4 8.26 10.35 41.74
C ARG A 4 8.68 9.33 40.68
N ALA A 5 9.14 8.15 41.12
CA ALA A 5 9.50 7.06 40.21
C ALA A 5 8.26 6.48 39.49
N GLY A 6 7.15 6.27 40.22
CA GLY A 6 5.89 5.79 39.63
C GLY A 6 5.29 6.76 38.61
N LEU A 7 5.36 8.07 38.86
CA LEU A 7 4.90 9.09 37.92
C LEU A 7 5.74 9.12 36.64
N MET A 8 7.07 9.02 36.76
CA MET A 8 7.97 8.99 35.59
C MET A 8 7.76 7.74 34.74
N ILE A 9 7.53 6.58 35.37
CA ILE A 9 7.24 5.32 34.66
C ILE A 9 5.90 5.41 33.92
N TRP A 10 4.87 5.99 34.53
CA TRP A 10 3.57 6.17 33.87
C TRP A 10 3.64 7.15 32.69
N CYS A 11 4.43 8.22 32.82
CA CYS A 11 4.73 9.12 31.70
C CYS A 11 5.48 8.42 30.56
N LEU A 12 6.42 7.51 30.86
CA LEU A 12 7.15 6.75 29.84
C LEU A 12 6.24 5.74 29.13
N ILE A 13 5.34 5.07 29.85
CA ILE A 13 4.35 4.16 29.25
C ILE A 13 3.37 4.93 28.36
N ALA A 14 2.85 6.08 28.83
CA ALA A 14 1.98 6.93 28.03
C ALA A 14 2.69 7.50 26.79
N LEU A 15 3.99 7.82 26.89
CA LEU A 15 4.80 8.28 25.77
C LEU A 15 5.03 7.16 24.74
N VAL A 16 5.32 5.94 25.18
CA VAL A 16 5.47 4.77 24.27
C VAL A 16 4.16 4.48 23.53
N LEU A 17 3.02 4.46 24.23
CA LEU A 17 1.70 4.24 23.61
C LEU A 17 1.30 5.37 22.64
N ALA A 18 1.73 6.60 22.89
CA ALA A 18 1.48 7.72 21.98
C ALA A 18 2.35 7.67 20.72
N LEU A 19 3.50 6.99 20.76
CA LEU A 19 4.39 6.78 19.60
C LEU A 19 3.86 5.72 18.62
N ASP A 20 2.84 4.95 19.02
CA ASP A 20 2.22 3.88 18.21
C ASP A 20 1.07 4.37 17.31
N LEU A 21 0.60 5.62 17.46
CA LEU A 21 -0.31 6.24 16.49
C LEU A 21 0.47 6.67 15.25
N LYS A 22 0.65 5.74 14.32
CA LYS A 22 0.95 6.12 12.92
C LYS A 22 -0.28 6.83 12.36
N ALA A 23 -0.21 8.15 12.26
CA ALA A 23 -1.12 8.89 11.41
C ALA A 23 -0.78 8.53 9.96
N THR A 24 -1.47 7.54 9.40
CA THR A 24 -1.36 7.27 7.96
C THR A 24 -2.16 8.35 7.22
N THR A 25 -1.47 9.07 6.35
CA THR A 25 -2.09 10.01 5.43
C THR A 25 -2.16 9.34 4.07
N ALA A 26 -3.31 9.43 3.40
CA ALA A 26 -3.46 8.93 2.04
C ALA A 26 -2.31 9.39 1.14
N GLU A 27 -1.59 8.44 0.56
CA GLU A 27 -0.48 8.68 -0.36
C GLU A 27 -0.97 8.67 -1.82
N THR A 28 -0.20 9.29 -2.70
CA THR A 28 -0.44 9.27 -4.15
C THR A 28 0.70 8.54 -4.86
N PHE A 29 0.35 7.50 -5.61
CA PHE A 29 1.30 6.68 -6.35
C PHE A 29 1.15 6.89 -7.84
N ILE A 30 2.19 7.41 -8.49
CA ILE A 30 2.25 7.54 -9.95
C ILE A 30 2.72 6.21 -10.53
N VAL A 31 1.88 5.59 -11.37
CA VAL A 31 2.14 4.29 -11.98
C VAL A 31 3.38 4.36 -12.87
N GLY A 32 4.33 3.44 -12.64
CA GLY A 32 5.57 3.35 -13.41
C GLY A 32 6.67 4.34 -12.99
N ASP A 33 6.41 5.20 -12.00
CA ASP A 33 7.31 6.30 -11.61
C ASP A 33 7.79 7.09 -12.86
N GLY A 34 9.08 7.04 -13.20
CA GLY A 34 9.63 7.76 -14.36
C GLY A 34 9.30 7.16 -15.73
N ILE A 35 8.70 5.97 -15.79
CA ILE A 35 8.19 5.35 -17.03
C ILE A 35 6.78 5.87 -17.35
N GLU A 36 6.07 6.37 -16.33
CA GLU A 36 4.65 6.72 -16.42
C GLU A 36 3.78 5.55 -16.95
N TRP A 37 2.60 5.84 -17.52
CA TRP A 37 1.72 4.86 -18.15
C TRP A 37 1.94 4.81 -19.66
N ASP A 38 2.88 3.98 -20.09
CA ASP A 38 3.26 3.76 -21.49
C ASP A 38 3.54 2.25 -21.72
N ILE A 39 3.82 1.85 -22.95
CA ILE A 39 4.28 0.50 -23.28
C ILE A 39 5.70 0.33 -22.70
N PRO A 40 5.88 -0.52 -21.68
CA PRO A 40 7.17 -0.60 -20.99
C PRO A 40 8.19 -1.36 -21.84
N PRO A 41 9.47 -0.91 -21.92
CA PRO A 41 10.49 -1.54 -22.76
C PRO A 41 10.86 -2.96 -22.32
N LEU A 42 10.55 -3.33 -21.07
CA LEU A 42 10.76 -4.67 -20.50
C LEU A 42 9.46 -5.48 -20.39
N GLY A 43 8.39 -5.04 -21.05
CA GLY A 43 7.07 -5.64 -20.93
C GLY A 43 6.52 -5.58 -19.51
N SER A 44 5.65 -6.52 -19.16
CA SER A 44 4.89 -6.50 -17.90
C SER A 44 5.73 -6.55 -16.63
N ILE A 45 7.04 -6.83 -16.71
CA ILE A 45 7.93 -6.84 -15.54
C ILE A 45 8.12 -5.45 -14.95
N ALA A 46 8.05 -4.39 -15.75
CA ALA A 46 8.26 -3.02 -15.28
C ALA A 46 7.19 -2.64 -14.24
N TYR A 47 5.91 -2.72 -14.61
CA TYR A 47 4.80 -2.40 -13.71
C TYR A 47 4.65 -3.41 -12.57
N ARG A 48 4.96 -4.68 -12.80
CA ARG A 48 4.98 -5.69 -11.71
C ARG A 48 6.05 -5.37 -10.66
N THR A 49 7.22 -4.92 -11.08
CA THR A 49 8.33 -4.56 -10.17
C THR A 49 7.98 -3.29 -9.41
N TRP A 50 7.46 -2.29 -10.12
CA TRP A 50 6.95 -1.05 -9.53
C TRP A 50 5.88 -1.34 -8.47
N ALA A 51 4.84 -2.11 -8.80
CA ALA A 51 3.75 -2.39 -7.87
C ALA A 51 4.21 -3.17 -6.62
N ARG A 52 5.24 -4.04 -6.76
CA ARG A 52 5.82 -4.79 -5.64
C ARG A 52 6.70 -3.94 -4.72
N SER A 53 7.13 -2.76 -5.15
CA SER A 53 7.94 -1.87 -4.33
C SER A 53 7.12 -0.82 -3.58
N LYS A 54 5.78 -0.91 -3.59
CA LYS A 54 4.88 0.01 -2.90
C LYS A 54 4.07 -0.75 -1.85
N ASP A 55 3.77 -0.06 -0.76
CA ASP A 55 2.86 -0.54 0.28
C ASP A 55 1.56 0.28 0.17
N PHE A 56 0.54 -0.31 -0.46
CA PHE A 56 -0.74 0.36 -0.69
C PHE A 56 -1.68 0.22 0.51
N GLU A 57 -2.28 1.33 0.93
CA GLU A 57 -3.23 1.43 2.04
C GLU A 57 -4.59 2.00 1.60
N LEU A 58 -5.58 1.90 2.49
CA LEU A 58 -6.91 2.48 2.25
C LEU A 58 -6.83 4.00 2.22
N GLY A 59 -7.42 4.61 1.20
CA GLY A 59 -7.40 6.05 0.97
C GLY A 59 -6.35 6.49 -0.04
N ASP A 60 -5.36 5.66 -0.35
CA ASP A 60 -4.33 6.00 -1.33
C ASP A 60 -4.91 6.19 -2.73
N THR A 61 -4.24 6.99 -3.56
CA THR A 61 -4.65 7.26 -4.94
C THR A 61 -3.61 6.76 -5.92
N ILE A 62 -4.05 5.90 -6.85
CA ILE A 62 -3.24 5.43 -7.96
C ILE A 62 -3.46 6.35 -9.15
N VAL A 63 -2.38 6.93 -9.67
CA VAL A 63 -2.41 7.93 -10.73
C VAL A 63 -1.74 7.37 -11.97
N PHE A 64 -2.51 7.33 -13.05
CA PHE A 64 -2.05 6.99 -14.38
C PHE A 64 -1.83 8.28 -15.16
N ASN A 65 -0.57 8.60 -15.43
CA ASN A 65 -0.16 9.70 -16.29
C ASN A 65 0.30 9.13 -17.62
N TRP A 66 -0.16 9.71 -18.72
CA TRP A 66 0.37 9.39 -20.04
C TRP A 66 0.32 10.59 -20.98
N THR A 67 1.13 10.53 -22.02
CA THR A 67 1.02 11.37 -23.21
C THR A 67 0.71 10.48 -24.42
N GLY A 68 0.21 11.07 -25.52
CA GLY A 68 -0.14 10.28 -26.70
C GLY A 68 -1.41 9.43 -26.52
N THR A 69 -1.45 8.25 -27.15
CA THR A 69 -2.67 7.44 -27.28
C THR A 69 -2.65 6.27 -26.30
N HIS A 70 -3.11 6.52 -25.08
CA HIS A 70 -3.38 5.48 -24.09
C HIS A 70 -4.72 5.76 -23.40
N ASP A 71 -5.20 4.75 -22.72
CA ASP A 71 -6.29 4.79 -21.77
C ASP A 71 -5.92 3.89 -20.58
N VAL A 72 -6.78 3.90 -19.56
CA VAL A 72 -6.70 2.92 -18.48
C VAL A 72 -8.09 2.36 -18.22
N ALA A 73 -8.19 1.03 -18.31
CA ALA A 73 -9.37 0.29 -17.95
C ALA A 73 -9.12 -0.52 -16.68
N GLU A 74 -10.00 -0.37 -15.69
CA GLU A 74 -10.12 -1.34 -14.61
C GLU A 74 -10.94 -2.54 -15.10
N VAL A 75 -10.43 -3.74 -14.91
CA VAL A 75 -11.00 -4.97 -15.47
C VAL A 75 -11.02 -6.10 -14.45
N THR A 76 -11.76 -7.17 -14.76
CA THR A 76 -11.69 -8.42 -13.98
C THR A 76 -10.32 -9.07 -14.16
N ARG A 77 -10.02 -10.05 -13.31
CA ARG A 77 -8.80 -10.86 -13.45
C ARG A 77 -8.75 -11.60 -14.80
N GLU A 78 -9.85 -12.18 -15.27
CA GLU A 78 -9.87 -12.87 -16.56
C GLU A 78 -9.57 -11.92 -17.73
N ASN A 79 -10.16 -10.73 -17.71
CA ASN A 79 -9.94 -9.71 -18.73
C ASN A 79 -8.52 -9.13 -18.66
N TYR A 80 -7.97 -8.99 -17.45
CA TYR A 80 -6.56 -8.66 -17.28
C TYR A 80 -5.67 -9.72 -17.92
N ASP A 81 -5.84 -11.00 -17.56
CA ASP A 81 -5.00 -12.11 -18.02
C ASP A 81 -5.06 -12.29 -19.55
N SER A 82 -6.24 -12.05 -20.15
CA SER A 82 -6.47 -12.13 -21.60
C SER A 82 -6.25 -10.81 -22.37
N CYS A 83 -5.91 -9.71 -21.68
CA CYS A 83 -5.81 -8.38 -22.28
C CYS A 83 -7.09 -7.90 -23.01
N THR A 84 -8.24 -8.23 -22.43
CA THR A 84 -9.56 -7.88 -22.99
C THR A 84 -10.13 -6.62 -22.32
N GLY A 85 -10.45 -5.60 -23.11
CA GLY A 85 -11.10 -4.36 -22.63
C GLY A 85 -12.63 -4.37 -22.61
N THR A 86 -13.27 -5.45 -23.09
CA THR A 86 -14.74 -5.59 -23.12
C THR A 86 -15.31 -5.63 -21.70
N ASP A 87 -16.44 -4.97 -21.48
CA ASP A 87 -17.13 -4.92 -20.18
C ASP A 87 -16.21 -4.47 -19.03
N ALA A 88 -15.34 -3.48 -19.31
CA ALA A 88 -14.51 -2.85 -18.29
C ALA A 88 -15.35 -2.34 -17.11
N ILE A 89 -14.80 -2.48 -15.91
CA ILE A 89 -15.40 -1.99 -14.66
C ILE A 89 -15.43 -0.46 -14.66
N ASP A 90 -14.32 0.14 -15.10
CA ASP A 90 -14.19 1.59 -15.34
C ASP A 90 -13.21 1.78 -16.51
N LEU A 91 -13.43 2.82 -17.33
CA LEU A 91 -12.58 3.18 -18.46
C LEU A 91 -12.32 4.67 -18.44
N ARG A 92 -11.05 5.06 -18.36
CA ARG A 92 -10.61 6.46 -18.39
C ARG A 92 -9.73 6.71 -19.60
N GLN A 93 -10.21 7.58 -20.48
CA GLN A 93 -9.55 7.95 -21.73
C GLN A 93 -8.86 9.32 -21.66
N THR A 94 -8.81 9.93 -20.47
CA THR A 94 -8.19 11.24 -20.25
C THR A 94 -7.12 11.14 -19.17
N SER A 95 -5.94 11.67 -19.49
CA SER A 95 -4.80 11.79 -18.59
C SER A 95 -4.86 13.13 -17.83
N PRO A 96 -4.54 13.18 -16.53
CA PRO A 96 -4.28 12.03 -15.66
C PRO A 96 -5.57 11.33 -15.23
N ALA A 97 -5.51 10.01 -15.05
CA ALA A 97 -6.61 9.24 -14.48
C ALA A 97 -6.27 8.78 -13.05
N ASN A 98 -7.19 9.02 -12.12
CA ASN A 98 -6.98 8.78 -10.70
C ASN A 98 -7.96 7.73 -10.17
N PHE A 99 -7.45 6.75 -9.42
CA PHE A 99 -8.22 5.71 -8.77
C PHE A 99 -7.88 5.65 -7.28
N THR A 100 -8.83 6.05 -6.44
CA THR A 100 -8.68 5.93 -4.98
C THR A 100 -8.95 4.48 -4.54
N LEU A 101 -8.13 3.98 -3.62
CA LEU A 101 -8.24 2.66 -3.02
C LEU A 101 -9.19 2.71 -1.83
N THR A 102 -10.45 2.33 -2.07
CA THR A 102 -11.52 2.39 -1.06
C THR A 102 -11.87 1.02 -0.46
N THR A 103 -11.36 -0.06 -1.04
CA THR A 103 -11.60 -1.44 -0.61
C THR A 103 -10.29 -2.21 -0.57
N ASN A 104 -10.13 -3.07 0.45
CA ASN A 104 -8.97 -3.95 0.53
C ASN A 104 -9.14 -5.13 -0.45
N SER A 105 -8.77 -4.90 -1.70
CA SER A 105 -8.95 -5.87 -2.79
C SER A 105 -7.86 -5.68 -3.84
N THR A 106 -7.48 -6.77 -4.51
CA THR A 106 -6.64 -6.69 -5.70
C THR A 106 -7.41 -6.07 -6.87
N ARG A 107 -6.85 -5.04 -7.49
CA ARG A 107 -7.41 -4.35 -8.67
C ARG A 107 -6.50 -4.55 -9.87
N TYR A 108 -7.10 -4.67 -11.05
CA TYR A 108 -6.40 -4.98 -12.29
C TYR A 108 -6.64 -3.90 -13.31
N PHE A 109 -5.56 -3.35 -13.86
CA PHE A 109 -5.61 -2.26 -14.82
C PHE A 109 -4.84 -2.61 -16.10
N ILE A 110 -5.41 -2.25 -17.25
CA ILE A 110 -4.81 -2.45 -18.58
C ILE A 110 -4.97 -1.20 -19.44
N CYS A 111 -4.11 -1.04 -20.43
CA CYS A 111 -4.40 -0.17 -21.57
C CYS A 111 -5.10 -1.00 -22.66
N THR A 112 -6.23 -0.51 -23.17
CA THR A 112 -7.05 -1.22 -24.17
C THR A 112 -6.71 -0.80 -25.61
N ILE A 113 -5.78 0.14 -25.78
CA ILE A 113 -5.34 0.59 -27.10
C ILE A 113 -4.53 -0.51 -27.79
N SER A 114 -5.06 -1.03 -28.90
CA SER A 114 -4.39 -1.99 -29.78
C SER A 114 -3.77 -3.17 -28.99
N ASN A 115 -2.46 -3.41 -29.11
CA ASN A 115 -1.72 -4.46 -28.44
C ASN A 115 -0.92 -3.96 -27.22
N HIS A 116 -1.23 -2.78 -26.67
CA HIS A 116 -0.45 -2.19 -25.57
C HIS A 116 -0.44 -3.08 -24.32
N CYS A 117 -1.58 -3.67 -23.95
CA CYS A 117 -1.66 -4.61 -22.84
C CYS A 117 -0.78 -5.85 -23.07
N ASP A 118 -0.80 -6.43 -24.27
CA ASP A 118 0.02 -7.60 -24.63
C ASP A 118 1.51 -7.28 -24.58
N LEU A 119 1.87 -6.05 -24.96
CA LEU A 119 3.23 -5.51 -24.85
C LEU A 119 3.60 -5.13 -23.41
N GLY A 120 2.70 -5.33 -22.45
CA GLY A 120 2.99 -5.23 -21.02
C GLY A 120 2.45 -3.98 -20.33
N GLN A 121 1.65 -3.13 -20.99
CA GLN A 121 0.99 -1.98 -20.37
C GLN A 121 -0.21 -2.42 -19.54
N LYS A 122 0.10 -3.09 -18.42
CA LYS A 122 -0.85 -3.66 -17.47
C LYS A 122 -0.24 -3.71 -16.07
N VAL A 123 -1.03 -3.44 -15.05
CA VAL A 123 -0.59 -3.44 -13.64
C VAL A 123 -1.64 -4.05 -12.73
N THR A 124 -1.17 -4.78 -11.72
CA THR A 124 -1.99 -5.28 -10.61
C THR A 124 -1.66 -4.46 -9.38
N ILE A 125 -2.68 -3.84 -8.78
CA ILE A 125 -2.56 -3.15 -7.50
C ILE A 125 -3.07 -4.10 -6.43
N ASN A 126 -2.18 -4.58 -5.58
CA ASN A 126 -2.55 -5.45 -4.47
C ASN A 126 -2.33 -4.70 -3.16
N MET A 127 -3.42 -4.34 -2.50
CA MET A 127 -3.37 -3.95 -1.10
C MET A 127 -3.05 -5.22 -0.33
N GLY A 128 -1.83 -5.32 0.19
CA GLY A 128 -1.36 -6.55 0.81
C GLY A 128 -2.37 -7.07 1.84
N ASP A 129 -2.52 -8.39 1.94
CA ASP A 129 -2.99 -8.97 3.19
C ASP A 129 -2.08 -8.38 4.27
N GLN A 130 -2.66 -7.77 5.30
CA GLN A 130 -1.93 -7.25 6.45
C GLN A 130 -1.22 -8.41 7.16
N TRP A 131 -0.16 -8.96 6.56
CA TRP A 131 0.77 -9.90 7.17
C TRP A 131 2.05 -9.14 7.50
N SER A 132 1.88 -8.04 8.22
CA SER A 132 2.89 -7.57 9.18
C SER A 132 2.56 -8.08 10.57
N SER A 133 2.06 -9.32 10.70
CA SER A 133 2.02 -10.04 11.98
C SER A 133 3.42 -10.16 12.59
N ALA A 134 4.49 -10.06 11.81
CA ALA A 134 5.85 -10.05 12.33
C ALA A 134 6.22 -8.74 13.06
N SER A 135 5.70 -7.59 12.60
CA SER A 135 5.98 -6.28 13.20
C SER A 135 5.19 -6.08 14.50
N SER A 136 3.93 -6.51 14.55
CA SER A 136 3.10 -6.46 15.76
C SER A 136 3.52 -7.49 16.82
N LEU A 137 4.06 -8.66 16.43
CA LEU A 137 4.64 -9.61 17.39
C LEU A 137 5.94 -9.10 18.01
N ALA A 138 6.80 -8.40 17.25
CA ALA A 138 8.02 -7.81 17.80
C ALA A 138 7.71 -6.67 18.78
N VAL A 139 6.77 -5.79 18.44
CA VAL A 139 6.34 -4.68 19.29
C VAL A 139 5.56 -5.17 20.53
N GLY A 140 4.67 -6.16 20.36
CA GLY A 140 3.95 -6.80 21.46
C GLY A 140 4.89 -7.54 22.41
N ALA A 141 5.90 -8.23 21.89
CA ALA A 141 6.92 -8.90 22.70
C ALA A 141 7.78 -7.88 23.46
N LEU A 142 8.20 -6.79 22.83
CA LEU A 142 8.94 -5.69 23.49
C LEU A 142 8.11 -5.06 24.63
N SER A 143 6.82 -4.82 24.40
CA SER A 143 5.89 -4.27 25.41
C SER A 143 5.65 -5.22 26.59
N ALA A 144 5.49 -6.53 26.33
CA ALA A 144 5.33 -7.54 27.37
C ALA A 144 6.60 -7.73 28.22
N VAL A 145 7.77 -7.65 27.58
CA VAL A 145 9.08 -7.72 28.27
C VAL A 145 9.29 -6.49 29.15
N LEU A 146 8.97 -5.28 28.67
CA LEU A 146 9.04 -4.06 29.47
C LEU A 146 8.06 -4.08 30.65
N SER A 147 6.86 -4.62 30.47
CA SER A 147 5.85 -4.73 31.53
C SER A 147 6.24 -5.72 32.62
N THR A 148 6.80 -6.87 32.25
CA THR A 148 7.25 -7.88 33.22
C THR A 148 8.47 -7.42 34.04
N ILE A 149 9.38 -6.67 33.42
CA ILE A 149 10.51 -6.01 34.11
C ILE A 149 9.97 -4.94 35.08
N ALA A 150 9.02 -4.11 34.66
CA ALA A 150 8.42 -3.10 35.53
C ALA A 150 7.69 -3.70 36.75
N ILE A 151 6.93 -4.79 36.56
CA ILE A 151 6.23 -5.49 37.64
C ILE A 151 7.22 -6.08 38.66
N SER A 152 8.33 -6.67 38.19
CA SER A 152 9.35 -7.21 39.08
C SER A 152 10.05 -6.12 39.90
N PHE A 153 10.33 -4.94 39.32
CA PHE A 153 10.84 -3.79 40.08
C PHE A 153 9.83 -3.21 41.09
N LEU A 154 8.52 -3.27 40.82
CA LEU A 154 7.46 -2.87 41.77
C LEU A 154 7.29 -3.86 42.94
N THR A 155 7.68 -5.12 42.78
CA THR A 155 7.60 -6.14 43.85
C THR A 155 8.85 -6.21 44.73
N PHE A 156 9.95 -5.56 44.35
CA PHE A 156 11.23 -5.57 45.08
C PHE A 156 11.57 -4.23 45.80
N PHE A 157 10.65 -3.26 45.81
CA PHE A 157 10.77 -2.01 46.58
C PHE A 157 9.52 -1.72 47.42
#